data_AF-A0A183D548-F1
#
_entry.id   AF-A0A183D548-F1
#
_cell.length_a   1.000
_cell.length_b   1.000
_cell.length_c   1.000
_cell.angle_alpha   90.00
_cell.angle_beta   90.00
_cell.angle_gamma   90.00
#
_symmetry.space_group_name_H-M   'P 1'
#
loop_
_entity.id
_entity.type
_entity.pdbx_description
1 polymer ?
#
loop_
_entity_poly.entity_id
_entity_poly.type
_entity_poly.pdbx_seq_one_letter_code
_entity_poly.pdbx_strand_id
1 'polypeptide(L)'
;MSFHGWTGCGKNYLASMIAENLFRKGVQSDFIHIYISTLHFSNPQDIPLYQAQLRSWIRGNVTNCERSLFIFDEVDKMPAKVMDAIKPFIDYYDHVGSVDFRKSIFIFLSNSGSNEIAQKALEHYTQGKIREELTLGDMEDVLIASAFNTEGKLTPR
;
A
#
# COMPACT_ATOMS: atom_id res chain seq x y z
N MET A 1 1.36 -2.63 5.77
CA MET A 1 0.17 -3.39 5.32
C MET A 1 -0.12 -3.03 3.87
N SER A 2 -0.59 -3.98 3.07
CA SER A 2 -1.00 -3.71 1.68
C SER A 2 -2.38 -4.31 1.43
N PHE A 3 -3.31 -3.51 0.93
CA PHE A 3 -4.68 -3.91 0.63
C PHE A 3 -4.90 -3.88 -0.89
N HIS A 4 -5.17 -5.06 -1.43
CA HIS A 4 -5.37 -5.30 -2.86
C HIS A 4 -6.80 -5.79 -3.11
N GLY A 5 -7.34 -5.50 -4.30
CA GLY A 5 -8.64 -6.02 -4.71
C GLY A 5 -9.41 -5.03 -5.57
N TRP A 6 -10.65 -5.38 -5.91
CA TRP A 6 -11.49 -4.58 -6.79
C TRP A 6 -11.82 -3.20 -6.20
N THR A 7 -12.15 -2.25 -7.08
CA THR A 7 -12.70 -0.96 -6.67
C THR A 7 -14.06 -1.15 -5.97
N GLY A 8 -14.36 -0.32 -4.97
CA GLY A 8 -15.63 -0.41 -4.24
C GLY A 8 -15.74 -1.53 -3.20
N CYS A 9 -14.76 -2.42 -3.05
CA CYS A 9 -14.77 -3.48 -2.03
C CYS A 9 -14.35 -3.03 -0.61
N GLY A 10 -14.17 -1.72 -0.38
CA GLY A 10 -13.98 -1.17 0.97
C GLY A 10 -12.52 -0.95 1.41
N LYS A 11 -11.52 -0.94 0.51
CA LYS A 11 -10.11 -0.66 0.86
C LYS A 11 -9.93 0.65 1.63
N ASN A 12 -10.47 1.75 1.10
CA ASN A 12 -10.40 3.08 1.74
C ASN A 12 -11.25 3.13 3.02
N TYR A 13 -12.37 2.41 3.05
CA TYR A 13 -13.23 2.31 4.24
C TYR A 13 -12.48 1.62 5.38
N LEU A 14 -11.81 0.50 5.12
CA LEU A 14 -10.99 -0.21 6.10
C LEU A 14 -9.82 0.66 6.58
N ALA A 15 -9.13 1.36 5.68
CA ALA A 15 -8.06 2.29 6.07
C ALA A 15 -8.57 3.42 6.98
N SER A 16 -9.76 3.96 6.69
CA SER A 16 -10.42 4.97 7.52
C SER A 16 -10.82 4.42 8.89
N MET A 17 -11.36 3.19 8.93
CA MET A 17 -11.68 2.51 10.17
C MET A 17 -10.43 2.29 11.05
N ILE A 18 -9.30 1.90 10.45
CA ILE A 18 -8.01 1.79 11.16
C ILE A 18 -7.60 3.15 11.73
N ALA A 19 -7.65 4.21 10.91
CA ALA A 19 -7.35 5.58 11.33
C ALA A 19 -8.20 6.04 12.53
N GLU A 20 -9.51 5.81 12.47
CA GLU A 20 -10.48 6.17 13.53
C GLU A 20 -10.25 5.40 14.83
N ASN A 21 -9.79 4.16 14.77
CA ASN A 21 -9.51 3.36 15.96
C ASN A 21 -8.13 3.63 16.57
N LEU A 22 -7.18 4.14 15.78
CA LEU A 22 -5.83 4.47 16.26
C LEU A 22 -5.73 5.87 16.85
N PHE A 23 -6.49 6.84 16.32
CA PHE A 23 -6.38 8.24 16.71
C PHE A 23 -7.73 8.79 17.15
N ARG A 24 -7.77 9.48 18.30
CA ARG A 24 -9.00 10.07 18.84
C ARG A 24 -9.71 11.04 17.89
N LYS A 25 -8.95 11.74 17.05
CA LYS A 25 -9.47 12.66 16.02
C LYS A 25 -9.78 11.96 14.69
N GLY A 26 -9.59 10.64 14.61
CA GLY A 26 -9.68 9.85 13.39
C GLY A 26 -8.89 10.48 12.25
N VAL A 27 -9.47 10.49 11.05
CA VAL A 27 -8.88 11.07 9.82
C VAL A 27 -8.52 12.56 9.93
N GLN A 28 -8.99 13.27 10.95
CA GLN A 28 -8.62 14.67 11.22
C GLN A 28 -7.39 14.82 12.13
N SER A 29 -6.73 13.71 12.49
CA SER A 29 -5.50 13.72 13.25
C SER A 29 -4.34 14.24 12.40
N ASP A 30 -3.54 15.16 12.96
CA ASP A 30 -2.33 15.70 12.32
C ASP A 30 -1.26 14.63 12.08
N PHE A 31 -1.42 13.43 12.66
CA PHE A 31 -0.52 12.28 12.54
C PHE A 31 -0.99 11.23 11.53
N ILE A 32 -2.08 11.52 10.81
CA ILE A 32 -2.57 10.68 9.72
C ILE A 32 -2.31 11.42 8.42
N HIS A 33 -1.68 10.71 7.50
CA HIS A 33 -1.15 11.32 6.31
C HIS A 33 -1.52 10.50 5.09
N ILE A 34 -2.17 11.14 4.12
CA ILE A 34 -2.74 10.47 2.95
C ILE A 34 -2.10 11.03 1.68
N TYR A 35 -1.56 10.13 0.85
CA TYR A 35 -1.10 10.42 -0.50
C TYR A 35 -1.96 9.64 -1.50
N ILE A 36 -2.56 10.36 -2.46
CA ILE A 36 -3.24 9.75 -3.62
C ILE A 36 -2.29 9.84 -4.81
N SER A 37 -1.90 8.70 -5.38
CA SER A 37 -0.82 8.65 -6.38
C SER A 37 -1.12 9.48 -7.63
N THR A 38 -2.34 9.39 -8.15
CA THR A 38 -2.77 10.13 -9.36
C THR A 38 -2.84 11.65 -9.17
N LEU A 39 -3.06 12.10 -7.93
CA LEU A 39 -3.13 13.52 -7.61
C LEU A 39 -1.74 14.12 -7.36
N HIS A 40 -0.91 13.41 -6.59
CA HIS A 40 0.35 13.96 -6.08
C HIS A 40 1.57 13.61 -6.93
N PHE A 41 1.49 12.58 -7.77
CA PHE A 41 2.61 12.08 -8.58
C PHE A 41 2.24 12.03 -10.08
N SER A 42 1.57 13.08 -10.56
CA SER A 42 0.97 13.12 -11.89
C SER A 42 1.95 13.43 -13.02
N ASN A 43 3.05 14.14 -12.77
CA ASN A 43 4.03 14.52 -13.79
C ASN A 43 5.30 13.65 -13.74
N PRO A 44 5.59 12.83 -14.77
CA PRO A 44 6.79 12.02 -14.83
C PRO A 44 8.11 12.80 -14.80
N GLN A 45 8.11 14.07 -15.22
CA GLN A 45 9.33 14.90 -15.21
C GLN A 45 9.74 15.35 -13.81
N ASP A 46 8.79 15.34 -12.87
CA ASP A 46 8.99 15.79 -11.49
C ASP A 46 9.36 14.65 -10.54
N ILE A 47 9.58 13.43 -11.04
CA ILE A 47 9.93 12.25 -10.22
C ILE A 47 11.06 12.54 -9.22
N PRO A 48 12.20 13.16 -9.59
CA PRO A 48 13.27 13.45 -8.62
C PRO A 48 12.82 14.38 -7.49
N LEU A 49 11.96 15.37 -7.83
CA LEU A 49 11.39 16.28 -6.85
C LEU A 49 10.43 15.54 -5.91
N TYR A 50 9.55 14.70 -6.44
CA TYR A 50 8.62 13.89 -5.65
C TYR A 50 9.36 12.96 -4.69
N GLN A 51 10.42 12.29 -5.13
CA GLN A 51 11.25 11.45 -4.27
C GLN A 51 11.87 12.25 -3.11
N ALA A 52 12.40 13.44 -3.39
CA ALA A 52 13.00 14.30 -2.38
C ALA A 52 11.98 14.83 -1.37
N GLN A 53 10.83 15.32 -1.85
CA GLN A 53 9.74 15.81 -1.03
C GLN A 53 9.16 14.71 -0.14
N LEU A 54 8.91 13.53 -0.72
CA LEU A 54 8.34 12.40 0.00
C LEU A 54 9.27 11.91 1.13
N ARG A 55 10.58 11.78 0.87
CA ARG A 55 11.56 11.42 1.91
C ARG A 55 11.60 12.44 3.04
N SER A 56 11.65 13.72 2.69
CA SER A 56 11.68 14.81 3.67
C SER A 56 10.41 14.82 4.52
N TRP A 57 9.25 14.66 3.88
CA TRP A 57 7.95 14.67 4.54
C TRP A 57 7.74 13.46 5.44
N ILE A 58 8.10 12.24 5.02
CA ILE A 58 8.04 11.05 5.88
C ILE A 58 8.94 11.26 7.10
N ARG A 59 10.20 11.64 6.88
CA ARG A 59 11.17 11.85 7.97
C ARG A 59 10.69 12.92 8.95
N GLY A 60 10.18 14.05 8.45
CA GLY A 60 9.69 15.16 9.27
C GLY A 60 8.51 14.76 10.15
N ASN A 61 7.52 14.06 9.58
CA ASN A 61 6.34 13.62 10.34
C ASN A 61 6.69 12.56 11.40
N VAL A 62 7.55 11.59 11.07
CA VAL A 62 7.99 10.58 12.06
C VAL A 62 8.86 11.19 13.16
N THR A 63 9.66 12.22 12.84
CA THR A 63 10.40 12.99 13.86
C THR A 63 9.45 13.67 14.83
N ASN A 64 8.31 14.18 14.36
CA ASN A 64 7.28 14.80 15.20
C ASN A 64 6.44 13.76 15.98
N CYS A 65 6.16 12.61 15.37
CA CYS A 65 5.39 11.53 15.95
C CYS A 65 5.82 10.17 15.39
N GLU A 66 6.50 9.38 16.21
CA GLU A 66 6.95 8.02 15.84
C GLU A 66 5.81 7.06 15.45
N ARG A 67 4.57 7.38 15.88
CA ARG A 67 3.35 6.59 15.60
C ARG A 67 2.52 7.17 14.45
N SER A 68 3.11 7.96 13.56
CA SER A 68 2.43 8.46 12.36
C SER A 68 1.90 7.30 11.49
N LEU A 69 0.72 7.53 10.90
CA LEU A 69 0.07 6.64 9.96
C LEU A 69 0.15 7.25 8.55
N PHE A 70 0.76 6.51 7.62
CA PHE A 70 0.89 6.87 6.22
C PHE A 70 0.01 5.97 5.36
N ILE A 71 -0.90 6.57 4.59
CA ILE A 71 -1.79 5.88 3.66
C ILE A 71 -1.42 6.33 2.25
N PHE A 72 -1.00 5.38 1.41
CA PHE A 72 -0.75 5.59 0.00
C PHE A 72 -1.87 4.93 -0.80
N ASP A 73 -2.67 5.74 -1.49
CA ASP A 73 -3.80 5.31 -2.31
C ASP A 73 -3.43 5.25 -3.79
N GLU A 74 -4.11 4.36 -4.52
CA GLU A 74 -3.88 4.03 -5.92
C GLU A 74 -2.41 3.74 -6.23
N VAL A 75 -1.74 2.94 -5.39
CA VAL A 75 -0.29 2.68 -5.55
C VAL A 75 0.04 1.88 -6.81
N ASP A 76 -0.96 1.21 -7.41
CA ASP A 76 -0.86 0.61 -8.75
C ASP A 76 -0.57 1.64 -9.85
N LYS A 77 -0.86 2.91 -9.60
CA LYS A 77 -0.60 4.04 -10.51
C LYS A 77 0.61 4.87 -10.09
N MET A 78 1.30 4.50 -9.00
CA MET A 78 2.48 5.22 -8.52
C MET A 78 3.67 4.91 -9.42
N PRO A 79 4.45 5.93 -9.85
CA PRO A 79 5.68 5.66 -10.59
C PRO A 79 6.64 4.82 -9.74
N ALA A 80 7.20 3.73 -10.29
CA ALA A 80 8.08 2.80 -9.56
C ALA A 80 9.24 3.51 -8.84
N LYS A 81 9.84 4.53 -9.50
CA LYS A 81 10.88 5.36 -8.90
C LYS A 81 10.40 6.13 -7.66
N VAL A 82 9.15 6.57 -7.61
CA VAL A 82 8.58 7.22 -6.41
C VAL A 82 8.45 6.20 -5.28
N MET A 83 8.02 4.97 -5.58
CA MET A 83 7.96 3.87 -4.60
C MET A 83 9.34 3.54 -4.00
N ASP A 84 10.42 3.62 -4.80
CA ASP A 84 11.80 3.44 -4.32
C ASP A 84 12.21 4.46 -3.24
N ALA A 85 11.54 5.62 -3.17
CA ALA A 85 11.79 6.59 -2.12
C ALA A 85 11.18 6.19 -0.77
N ILE A 86 10.19 5.29 -0.76
CA ILE A 86 9.50 4.81 0.44
C ILE A 86 10.21 3.58 1.03
N LYS A 87 10.77 2.71 0.17
CA LYS A 87 11.42 1.44 0.56
C LYS A 87 12.30 1.50 1.82
N PRO A 88 13.21 2.49 1.98
CA PRO A 88 14.06 2.55 3.16
C PRO A 88 13.31 2.66 4.50
N PHE A 89 12.08 3.21 4.50
CA PHE A 89 11.29 3.43 5.72
C PHE A 89 10.40 2.23 6.10
N ILE A 90 10.22 1.27 5.19
CA ILE A 90 9.42 0.05 5.39
C ILE A 90 10.29 -1.20 5.57
N ASP A 91 11.53 -1.17 5.06
CA ASP A 91 12.50 -2.23 5.24
C ASP A 91 13.00 -2.28 6.70
N TYR A 92 13.50 -3.45 7.12
CA TYR A 92 14.01 -3.74 8.48
C TYR A 92 15.34 -3.01 8.79
N TYR A 93 15.38 -1.69 8.60
CA TYR A 93 16.47 -0.86 9.11
C TYR A 93 16.08 -0.35 10.49
N ASP A 94 16.87 -0.67 11.51
CA ASP A 94 16.64 -0.18 12.87
C ASP A 94 16.60 1.36 12.94
N HIS A 95 17.39 2.02 12.08
CA HIS A 95 17.40 3.48 11.93
C HIS A 95 17.69 3.88 10.49
N VAL A 96 16.90 4.81 9.95
CA VAL A 96 17.26 5.56 8.72
C VAL A 96 17.55 6.99 9.13
N GLY A 97 18.83 7.39 9.07
CA GLY A 97 19.24 8.75 9.40
C GLY A 97 18.79 9.21 10.79
N SER A 98 19.01 8.35 11.80
CA SER A 98 18.68 8.50 13.24
C SER A 98 17.20 8.52 13.64
N VAL A 99 16.27 8.28 12.72
CA VAL A 99 14.82 8.19 13.03
C VAL A 99 14.39 6.73 13.05
N ASP A 100 13.60 6.35 14.05
CA ASP A 100 13.02 5.01 14.20
C ASP A 100 11.62 4.97 13.57
N PHE A 101 11.48 4.17 12.52
CA PHE A 101 10.24 4.02 11.75
C PHE A 101 9.41 2.81 12.19
N ARG A 102 9.90 1.98 13.11
CA ARG A 102 9.28 0.68 13.47
C ARG A 102 7.91 0.81 14.15
N LYS A 103 7.59 2.00 14.68
CA LYS A 103 6.29 2.33 15.29
C LYS A 103 5.33 3.02 14.32
N SER A 104 5.82 3.46 13.16
CA SER A 104 5.01 4.08 12.13
C SER A 104 4.27 3.01 11.34
N ILE A 105 3.06 3.33 10.88
CA ILE A 105 2.24 2.40 10.11
C ILE A 105 2.17 2.89 8.67
N PHE A 106 2.47 1.99 7.73
CA PHE A 106 2.35 2.24 6.30
C PHE A 106 1.24 1.35 5.73
N ILE A 107 0.23 1.97 5.10
CA ILE A 107 -0.88 1.30 4.42
C ILE A 107 -0.80 1.64 2.93
N PHE A 108 -0.75 0.62 2.09
CA PHE A 108 -0.79 0.76 0.63
C PHE A 108 -2.12 0.23 0.11
N LEU A 109 -2.84 1.03 -0.69
CA LEU A 109 -4.11 0.66 -1.31
C LEU A 109 -3.90 0.54 -2.83
N SER A 110 -4.25 -0.63 -3.37
CA SER A 110 -3.96 -0.96 -4.77
C SER A 110 -5.13 -1.69 -5.41
N ASN A 111 -5.30 -1.47 -6.71
CA ASN A 111 -6.16 -2.31 -7.55
C ASN A 111 -5.39 -3.42 -8.29
N SER A 112 -4.07 -3.54 -8.12
CA SER A 112 -3.27 -4.62 -8.69
C SER A 112 -3.79 -5.99 -8.23
N GLY A 113 -3.82 -6.96 -9.15
CA GLY A 113 -4.31 -8.32 -8.89
C GLY A 113 -5.84 -8.43 -8.79
N SER A 114 -6.60 -7.36 -9.05
CA SER A 114 -8.06 -7.39 -8.87
C SER A 114 -8.76 -8.38 -9.80
N ASN A 115 -8.28 -8.52 -11.03
CA ASN A 115 -8.84 -9.46 -12.01
C ASN A 115 -8.60 -10.91 -11.59
N GLU A 116 -7.39 -11.19 -11.12
CA GLU A 116 -6.97 -12.53 -10.72
C GLU A 116 -7.68 -12.95 -9.43
N ILE A 117 -7.85 -12.04 -8.46
CA ILE A 117 -8.70 -12.26 -7.28
C ILE A 117 -10.14 -12.58 -7.70
N ALA A 118 -10.71 -11.78 -8.61
CA ALA A 118 -12.08 -11.97 -9.06
C ALA A 118 -12.25 -13.31 -9.80
N GLN A 119 -11.27 -13.68 -10.62
CA GLN A 119 -11.26 -14.95 -11.33
C GLN A 119 -11.18 -16.14 -10.38
N LYS A 120 -10.26 -16.12 -9.39
CA LYS A 120 -10.16 -17.18 -8.38
C LYS A 120 -11.45 -17.32 -7.57
N ALA A 121 -12.07 -16.20 -7.20
CA ALA A 121 -13.35 -16.21 -6.50
C ALA A 121 -14.48 -16.78 -7.37
N LEU A 122 -14.51 -16.45 -8.67
CA LEU A 122 -15.47 -17.00 -9.62
C LEU A 122 -15.28 -18.51 -9.81
N GLU A 123 -14.05 -18.99 -9.97
CA GLU A 123 -13.73 -20.41 -10.07
C GLU A 123 -14.16 -21.19 -8.82
N HIS A 124 -13.96 -20.61 -7.64
CA HIS A 124 -14.41 -21.19 -6.38
C HIS A 124 -15.95 -21.29 -6.31
N TYR A 125 -16.64 -20.23 -6.73
CA TYR A 125 -18.09 -20.19 -6.78
C TYR A 125 -18.68 -21.19 -7.79
N THR A 126 -18.10 -21.32 -8.98
CA THR A 126 -18.58 -22.27 -10.01
C THR A 126 -18.39 -23.73 -9.61
N GLN A 127 -17.50 -24.02 -8.64
CA GLN A 127 -17.34 -25.33 -8.02
C GLN A 127 -18.40 -25.61 -6.93
N GLY A 128 -19.32 -24.69 -6.67
CA GLY A 128 -20.38 -24.84 -5.65
C GLY A 128 -19.90 -24.63 -4.22
N LYS A 129 -18.69 -24.08 -4.03
CA LYS A 129 -18.13 -23.77 -2.71
C LYS A 129 -18.55 -22.38 -2.25
N ILE A 130 -18.70 -22.20 -0.93
CA ILE A 130 -19.06 -20.90 -0.36
C ILE A 130 -17.83 -19.99 -0.27
N ARG A 131 -18.04 -18.67 -0.41
CA ARG A 131 -16.95 -17.69 -0.43
C ARG A 131 -16.04 -17.78 0.79
N GLU A 132 -16.61 -18.04 1.97
CA GLU A 132 -15.92 -18.09 3.25
C GLU A 132 -14.95 -19.28 3.38
N GLU A 133 -15.01 -20.26 2.47
CA GLU A 133 -14.03 -21.35 2.39
C GLU A 133 -12.73 -20.94 1.66
N LEU A 134 -12.70 -19.78 1.00
CA LEU A 134 -11.47 -19.24 0.41
C LEU A 134 -10.47 -18.89 1.50
N THR A 135 -9.31 -19.54 1.45
CA THR A 135 -8.24 -19.32 2.42
C THR A 135 -7.30 -18.19 1.97
N LEU A 136 -6.47 -17.71 2.89
CA LEU A 136 -5.38 -16.80 2.54
C LEU A 136 -4.42 -17.44 1.54
N GLY A 137 -4.05 -18.71 1.74
CA GLY A 137 -3.13 -19.43 0.85
C GLY A 137 -3.65 -19.52 -0.59
N ASP A 138 -4.95 -19.74 -0.76
CA ASP A 138 -5.59 -19.73 -2.10
C ASP A 138 -5.42 -18.41 -2.85
N MET A 139 -5.30 -17.30 -2.13
CA MET A 139 -5.18 -15.95 -2.67
C MET A 139 -3.72 -15.49 -2.75
N GLU A 140 -2.84 -15.97 -1.88
CA GLU A 140 -1.40 -15.68 -1.93
C GLU A 140 -0.79 -16.15 -3.25
N ASP A 141 -1.12 -17.37 -3.70
CA ASP A 141 -0.65 -17.91 -4.99
C ASP A 141 -1.04 -17.00 -6.16
N VAL A 142 -2.27 -16.48 -6.12
CA VAL A 142 -2.84 -15.60 -7.14
C VAL A 142 -2.12 -14.25 -7.14
N LEU A 143 -1.90 -13.66 -5.96
CA LEU A 143 -1.27 -12.37 -5.78
C LEU A 143 0.23 -12.40 -6.14
N ILE A 144 0.94 -13.46 -5.73
CA ILE A 144 2.34 -13.69 -6.08
C ILE A 144 2.47 -13.78 -7.60
N ALA A 145 1.68 -14.63 -8.25
CA ALA A 145 1.72 -14.77 -9.70
C ALA A 145 1.41 -13.46 -10.43
N SER A 146 0.41 -12.69 -9.97
CA SER A 146 0.05 -11.40 -10.57
C SER A 146 1.17 -10.35 -10.41
N ALA A 147 1.82 -10.30 -9.24
CA ALA A 147 2.93 -9.39 -8.97
C ALA A 147 4.17 -9.67 -9.85
N PHE A 148 4.44 -10.95 -10.17
CA PHE A 148 5.54 -11.33 -11.05
C PHE A 148 5.20 -11.22 -12.55
N ASN A 149 3.93 -11.26 -12.92
CA ASN A 149 3.49 -11.21 -14.32
C ASN A 149 3.27 -9.78 -14.86
N THR A 150 3.24 -8.76 -14.00
CA THR A 150 2.92 -7.37 -14.40
C THR A 150 4.12 -6.53 -14.83
N GLU A 151 5.36 -6.98 -14.63
CA GLU A 151 6.55 -6.42 -15.27
C GLU A 151 7.33 -7.51 -16.00
N GLY A 152 7.63 -7.26 -17.28
CA GLY A 152 8.24 -8.25 -18.18
C GLY A 152 9.39 -9.05 -17.55
N LYS A 153 9.21 -10.37 -17.51
CA LYS A 153 10.24 -11.39 -17.31
C LYS A 153 11.15 -11.17 -16.09
N LEU A 154 10.66 -11.53 -14.91
CA LEU A 154 11.54 -12.09 -13.88
C LEU A 154 11.16 -13.56 -13.67
N THR A 155 11.94 -14.43 -14.30
CA THR A 155 11.91 -15.87 -14.03
C THR A 155 12.50 -16.11 -12.63
N PRO A 156 11.86 -16.95 -11.78
CA PRO A 156 12.51 -17.42 -10.58
C PRO A 156 13.74 -18.25 -10.96
N ARG A 157 14.86 -18.02 -10.28
CA ARG A 157 15.97 -18.99 -10.28
C ARG A 157 15.65 -20.14 -9.35
#